data_AF-A0A937NWG3-F1
#
_entry.id   AF-A0A937NWG3-F1
#
_cell.length_a   1.000
_cell.length_b   1.000
_cell.length_c   1.000
_cell.angle_alpha   90.00
_cell.angle_beta   90.00
_cell.angle_gamma   90.00
#
_symmetry.space_group_name_H-M   'P 1'
#
loop_
_entity.id
_entity.type
_entity.pdbx_description
1 polymer ?
#
loop_
_entity_poly.entity_id
_entity_poly.type
_entity_poly.pdbx_seq_one_letter_code
_entity_poly.pdbx_strand_id
1 'polypeptide(L)'
;MQCRNCLNEIPDHATACMYCEAKVGASISPERVEAIRQIQSTMPTELRQAMAEMVQKYDTAEDFVAAVMMGKCPKCGSASVRDCEGVMGLDDATVGMCLDCGQRWCFECGTVFEAGQNVCGHWAVCDACGLRGSDGGQFCGYVSGDCPTIAAWRNESTDTDMGRE
;
A
#
# COMPACT_ATOMS: atom_id res chain seq x y z
N MET A 1 -5.54 25.65 -14.43
CA MET A 1 -4.87 25.57 -13.10
C MET A 1 -4.58 24.12 -12.75
N GLN A 2 -3.73 23.83 -11.76
CA GLN A 2 -3.45 22.46 -11.33
C GLN A 2 -4.33 22.05 -10.14
N CYS A 3 -4.93 20.86 -10.17
CA CYS A 3 -5.65 20.31 -9.02
C CYS A 3 -4.65 20.03 -7.87
N ARG A 4 -4.91 20.53 -6.66
CA ARG A 4 -4.04 20.28 -5.49
C ARG A 4 -4.14 18.86 -4.92
N ASN A 5 -5.10 18.06 -5.37
CA ASN A 5 -5.30 16.69 -4.92
C ASN A 5 -4.59 15.69 -5.85
N CYS A 6 -5.00 15.62 -7.13
CA CYS A 6 -4.46 14.65 -8.08
C CYS A 6 -3.46 15.22 -9.09
N LEU A 7 -3.05 16.49 -8.94
CA LEU A 7 -2.04 17.17 -9.76
C LEU A 7 -2.34 17.29 -11.27
N ASN A 8 -3.52 16.86 -11.74
CA ASN A 8 -3.93 17.04 -13.13
C ASN A 8 -4.29 18.50 -13.44
N GLU A 9 -4.08 18.91 -14.69
CA GLU A 9 -4.57 20.20 -15.19
C GLU A 9 -6.10 20.21 -15.23
N ILE A 10 -6.69 21.27 -14.70
CA ILE A 10 -8.13 21.50 -14.66
C ILE A 10 -8.45 22.92 -15.16
N PRO A 11 -9.68 23.17 -15.67
CA PRO A 11 -10.12 24.50 -16.03
C PRO A 11 -9.99 25.49 -14.86
N ASP A 12 -9.62 26.75 -15.15
CA ASP A 12 -9.37 27.79 -14.13
C ASP A 12 -10.60 28.15 -13.27
N HIS A 13 -11.80 27.75 -13.71
CA HIS A 13 -13.07 27.98 -13.01
C HIS A 13 -13.77 26.69 -12.60
N ALA A 14 -13.07 25.56 -12.62
CA ALA A 14 -13.62 24.30 -12.15
C ALA A 14 -14.00 24.43 -10.66
N THR A 15 -15.20 23.99 -10.29
CA THR A 15 -15.66 23.91 -8.90
C THR A 15 -15.31 22.56 -8.26
N ALA A 16 -15.02 21.55 -9.09
CA ALA A 16 -14.51 20.24 -8.72
C ALA A 16 -13.54 19.73 -9.80
N CYS A 17 -12.58 18.90 -9.39
CA CYS A 17 -11.65 18.25 -10.30
C CYS A 17 -12.39 17.16 -11.08
N MET A 18 -12.31 17.17 -12.40
CA MET A 18 -12.96 16.16 -13.24
C MET A 18 -12.29 14.77 -13.20
N TYR A 19 -11.12 14.65 -12.57
CA TYR A 19 -10.36 13.39 -12.48
C TYR A 19 -10.52 12.69 -11.13
N CYS A 20 -10.57 13.45 -10.04
CA CYS A 20 -10.63 12.90 -8.67
C CYS A 20 -11.80 13.43 -7.86
N GLU A 21 -12.69 14.23 -8.47
CA GLU A 21 -13.90 14.80 -7.87
C GLU A 21 -13.68 15.76 -6.68
N ALA A 22 -12.41 16.03 -6.32
CA ALA A 22 -12.07 16.96 -5.25
C ALA A 22 -12.56 18.37 -5.53
N LYS A 23 -13.20 19.02 -4.55
CA LYS A 23 -13.64 20.42 -4.66
C LYS A 23 -12.44 21.35 -4.86
N VAL A 24 -12.53 22.19 -5.88
CA VAL A 24 -11.47 23.14 -6.27
C VAL A 24 -11.76 24.48 -5.61
N GLY A 25 -10.73 25.11 -5.05
CA GLY A 25 -10.87 26.41 -4.37
C GLY A 25 -11.41 26.34 -2.94
N ALA A 26 -11.66 25.15 -2.39
CA ALA A 26 -11.93 25.02 -0.95
C ALA A 26 -10.64 25.30 -0.16
N SER A 27 -10.52 26.49 0.40
CA SER A 27 -9.55 26.72 1.46
C SER A 27 -9.97 25.92 2.70
N ILE A 28 -8.99 25.36 3.41
CA ILE A 28 -9.26 24.79 4.73
C ILE A 28 -9.68 25.98 5.61
N SER A 29 -10.89 25.94 6.17
CA SER A 29 -11.37 27.04 7.02
C SER A 29 -10.44 27.22 8.23
N PRO A 30 -10.27 28.44 8.75
CA PRO A 30 -9.45 28.67 9.95
C PRO A 30 -9.87 27.79 11.14
N GLU A 31 -11.17 27.55 11.28
CA GLU A 31 -11.73 26.64 12.28
C GLU A 31 -11.25 25.19 12.12
N ARG A 32 -11.19 24.68 10.89
CA ARG A 32 -10.64 23.34 10.61
C ARG A 32 -9.14 23.27 10.87
N VAL A 33 -8.40 24.32 10.53
CA VAL A 33 -6.96 24.42 10.85
C VAL A 33 -6.75 24.37 12.36
N GLU A 34 -7.57 25.10 13.13
CA GLU A 34 -7.47 25.12 14.58
C GLU A 34 -7.88 23.78 15.21
N ALA A 35 -8.92 23.13 14.69
CA ALA A 35 -9.31 21.79 15.12
C ALA A 35 -8.17 20.77 14.89
N ILE A 36 -7.50 20.82 13.73
CA ILE A 36 -6.34 19.98 13.45
C ILE A 36 -5.19 20.27 14.43
N ARG A 37 -4.94 21.55 14.75
CA ARG A 37 -3.92 21.93 15.75
C ARG A 37 -4.24 21.44 17.15
N GLN A 38 -5.51 21.48 17.56
CA GLN A 38 -5.94 20.93 18.85
C GLN A 38 -5.77 19.41 18.90
N ILE A 39 -6.13 18.69 17.84
CA ILE A 39 -5.87 17.26 17.75
C ILE A 39 -4.35 17.01 17.83
N GLN A 40 -3.55 17.77 17.09
CA GLN A 40 -2.09 17.67 17.16
C GLN A 40 -1.52 17.98 18.54
N SER A 41 -2.06 18.93 19.29
CA SER A 41 -1.53 19.27 20.62
C SER A 41 -1.83 18.20 21.67
N THR A 42 -2.86 17.38 21.47
CA THR A 42 -3.19 16.24 22.34
C THR A 42 -2.36 14.98 22.06
N MET A 43 -1.64 14.93 20.94
CA MET A 43 -0.81 13.77 20.61
C MET A 43 0.47 13.74 21.48
N PRO A 44 0.88 12.56 21.98
CA PRO A 44 2.17 12.38 22.64
C PRO A 44 3.32 12.91 21.77
N THR A 45 4.34 13.48 22.41
CA THR A 45 5.48 14.10 21.70
C THR A 45 6.20 13.10 20.81
N GLU A 46 6.33 11.85 21.27
CA GLU A 46 6.95 10.76 20.53
C GLU A 46 6.18 10.47 19.24
N LEU A 47 4.85 10.45 19.29
CA LEU A 47 4.01 10.22 18.13
C LEU A 47 4.10 11.38 17.13
N ARG A 48 4.13 12.63 17.61
CA ARG A 48 4.28 13.81 16.75
C ARG A 48 5.64 13.82 16.05
N GLN A 49 6.70 13.47 16.76
CA GLN A 49 8.05 13.37 16.19
C GLN A 49 8.12 12.28 15.12
N ALA A 50 7.59 11.09 15.41
CA ALA A 50 7.53 10.00 14.44
C ALA A 50 6.76 10.40 13.17
N MET A 51 5.61 11.08 13.32
CA MET A 51 4.84 11.57 12.17
C MET A 51 5.60 12.64 11.36
N ALA A 52 6.27 13.58 12.03
CA ALA A 52 7.06 14.61 11.36
C ALA A 52 8.25 14.02 10.59
N GLU A 53 8.96 13.06 11.20
CA GLU A 53 10.06 12.34 10.55
C GLU A 53 9.57 11.57 9.33
N MET A 54 8.41 10.91 9.42
CA MET A 54 7.82 10.22 8.27
C MET A 54 7.49 11.19 7.14
N VAL A 55 6.84 12.33 7.41
CA VAL A 55 6.51 13.32 6.37
C VAL A 55 7.75 13.90 5.70
N GLN A 56 8.86 14.06 6.43
CA GLN A 56 10.11 14.58 5.87
C GLN A 56 10.92 13.54 5.08
N LYS A 57 10.65 12.25 5.29
CA LYS A 57 11.42 11.16 4.71
C LYS A 57 11.02 10.83 3.27
N TYR A 58 9.80 11.16 2.86
CA TYR A 58 9.26 10.81 1.56
C TYR A 58 9.01 12.06 0.72
N ASP A 59 9.42 12.00 -0.55
CA ASP A 59 9.33 13.13 -1.47
C ASP A 59 7.90 13.33 -1.99
N THR A 60 7.11 12.26 -2.06
CA THR A 60 5.72 12.28 -2.54
C THR A 60 4.77 11.59 -1.57
N ALA A 61 3.47 11.90 -1.68
CA ALA A 61 2.44 11.23 -0.88
C ALA A 61 2.34 9.75 -1.24
N GLU A 62 2.54 9.42 -2.51
CA GLU A 62 2.59 8.07 -3.05
C GLU A 62 3.73 7.27 -2.42
N ASP A 63 4.94 7.84 -2.32
CA ASP A 63 6.09 7.17 -1.67
C ASP A 63 5.82 6.91 -0.18
N PHE A 64 5.16 7.85 0.50
CA PHE A 64 4.75 7.67 1.89
C PHE A 64 3.73 6.55 2.04
N VAL A 65 2.65 6.56 1.25
CA VAL A 65 1.63 5.50 1.26
C VAL A 65 2.25 4.16 0.94
N ALA A 66 3.12 4.11 -0.07
CA ALA A 66 3.83 2.91 -0.46
C ALA A 66 4.63 2.34 0.70
N ALA A 67 5.44 3.17 1.37
CA ALA A 67 6.26 2.71 2.48
C ALA A 67 5.45 2.27 3.71
N VAL A 68 4.31 2.92 3.98
CA VAL A 68 3.41 2.53 5.08
C VAL A 68 2.72 1.20 4.78
N MET A 69 2.24 1.01 3.54
CA MET A 69 1.47 -0.18 3.16
C MET A 69 2.35 -1.40 2.85
N MET A 70 3.50 -1.19 2.21
CA MET A 70 4.42 -2.27 1.81
C MET A 70 5.49 -2.63 2.84
N GLY A 71 5.79 -1.70 3.75
CA GLY A 71 6.91 -1.83 4.66
C GLY A 71 8.27 -1.81 3.95
N LYS A 72 9.27 -2.43 4.57
CA LYS A 72 10.64 -2.53 4.03
C LYS A 72 10.78 -3.76 3.15
N CYS A 73 11.67 -3.68 2.16
CA CYS A 73 12.05 -4.81 1.32
C CYS A 73 12.47 -6.01 2.19
N PRO A 74 11.86 -7.19 2.03
CA PRO A 74 12.16 -8.36 2.84
C PRO A 74 13.57 -8.94 2.59
N LYS A 75 14.20 -8.57 1.46
CA LYS A 75 15.53 -9.06 1.08
C LYS A 75 16.67 -8.16 1.57
N CYS A 76 16.56 -6.84 1.41
CA CYS A 76 17.65 -5.90 1.73
C CYS A 76 17.31 -4.90 2.84
N GLY A 77 16.07 -4.86 3.33
CA GLY A 77 15.63 -3.93 4.37
C GLY A 77 15.46 -2.47 3.92
N SER A 78 15.60 -2.19 2.62
CA SER A 78 15.39 -0.84 2.08
C SER A 78 13.92 -0.42 2.22
N ALA A 79 13.70 0.87 2.50
CA ALA A 79 12.38 1.51 2.46
C ALA A 79 12.06 2.12 1.09
N SER A 80 12.99 2.03 0.13
CA SER A 80 12.82 2.48 -1.25
C SER A 80 12.01 1.42 -2.02
N VAL A 81 10.69 1.55 -1.96
CA VAL A 81 9.72 0.57 -2.45
C VAL A 81 8.61 1.28 -3.23
N ARG A 82 8.03 0.58 -4.19
CA ARG A 82 6.86 1.04 -4.96
C ARG A 82 5.90 -0.11 -5.19
N ASP A 83 4.63 0.19 -5.35
CA ASP A 83 3.69 -0.78 -5.91
C ASP A 83 3.95 -0.92 -7.41
N CYS A 84 3.42 -2.01 -7.95
CA CYS A 84 3.49 -2.33 -9.36
C CYS A 84 2.16 -2.03 -10.08
N GLU A 85 1.27 -1.23 -9.50
CA GLU A 85 0.02 -0.83 -10.15
C GLU A 85 0.35 -0.09 -11.47
N GLY A 86 -0.30 -0.49 -12.56
CA GLY A 86 -0.06 0.09 -13.89
C GLY A 86 1.24 -0.35 -14.57
N VAL A 87 2.04 -1.23 -13.98
CA VAL A 87 3.21 -1.82 -14.66
C VAL A 87 2.73 -2.92 -15.62
N MET A 88 3.00 -2.75 -16.91
CA MET A 88 2.59 -3.71 -17.95
C MET A 88 3.11 -5.13 -17.62
N GLY A 89 2.20 -6.07 -17.44
CA GLY A 89 2.51 -7.47 -17.09
C GLY A 89 2.52 -7.79 -15.60
N LEU A 90 2.22 -6.81 -14.72
CA LEU A 90 1.98 -6.99 -13.29
C LEU A 90 0.56 -6.49 -12.97
N ASP A 91 -0.42 -7.38 -13.12
CA ASP A 91 -1.85 -7.07 -12.93
C ASP A 91 -2.31 -7.44 -11.50
N ASP A 92 -1.47 -7.15 -10.50
CA ASP A 92 -1.75 -7.44 -9.09
C ASP A 92 -1.28 -6.26 -8.24
N ALA A 93 -2.25 -5.46 -7.78
CA ALA A 93 -2.01 -4.26 -6.97
C ALA A 93 -1.34 -4.56 -5.62
N THR A 94 -1.30 -5.83 -5.20
CA THR A 94 -0.63 -6.24 -3.95
C THR A 94 0.84 -6.53 -4.13
N VAL A 95 1.38 -6.35 -5.34
CA VAL A 95 2.79 -6.61 -5.65
C VAL A 95 3.61 -5.34 -5.47
N GLY A 96 4.53 -5.40 -4.53
CA GLY A 96 5.57 -4.39 -4.31
C GLY A 96 6.87 -4.77 -4.99
N MET A 97 7.69 -3.75 -5.29
CA MET A 97 9.05 -3.90 -5.80
C MET A 97 10.01 -2.97 -5.06
N CYS A 98 11.18 -3.49 -4.71
CA CYS A 98 12.26 -2.71 -4.14
C CYS A 98 13.05 -2.02 -5.25
N LEU A 99 13.21 -0.70 -5.14
CA LEU A 99 13.95 0.11 -6.11
C LEU A 99 15.47 -0.07 -6.02
N ASP A 100 15.97 -0.53 -4.87
CA ASP A 100 17.42 -0.68 -4.65
C ASP A 100 17.94 -2.04 -5.10
N CYS A 101 17.18 -3.13 -4.87
CA CYS A 101 17.64 -4.49 -5.18
C CYS A 101 16.74 -5.26 -6.16
N GLY A 102 15.67 -4.64 -6.65
CA GLY A 102 14.74 -5.24 -7.61
C GLY A 102 13.89 -6.41 -7.07
N GLN A 103 13.94 -6.69 -5.75
CA GLN A 103 13.14 -7.77 -5.18
C GLN A 103 11.66 -7.43 -5.28
N ARG A 104 10.85 -8.40 -5.68
CA ARG A 104 9.39 -8.32 -5.70
C ARG A 104 8.77 -9.21 -4.64
N TRP A 105 7.67 -8.77 -4.05
CA TRP A 105 6.91 -9.56 -3.07
C TRP A 105 5.46 -9.11 -3.06
N CYS A 106 4.58 -9.96 -2.56
CA CYS A 106 3.23 -9.55 -2.22
C CYS A 106 3.24 -8.90 -0.83
N PHE A 107 2.86 -7.63 -0.73
CA PHE A 107 2.82 -6.94 0.56
C PHE A 107 1.59 -7.30 1.41
N GLU A 108 0.59 -7.97 0.83
CA GLU A 108 -0.55 -8.49 1.60
C GLU A 108 -0.22 -9.81 2.30
N CYS A 109 0.49 -10.74 1.65
CA CYS A 109 0.76 -12.06 2.24
C CYS A 109 2.22 -12.30 2.63
N GLY A 110 3.12 -11.40 2.23
CA GLY A 110 4.56 -11.47 2.50
C GLY A 110 5.34 -12.41 1.58
N THR A 111 4.70 -13.09 0.62
CA THR A 111 5.40 -14.03 -0.29
C THR A 111 6.40 -13.29 -1.17
N VAL A 112 7.66 -13.71 -1.10
CA VAL A 112 8.76 -13.22 -1.94
C VAL A 112 8.72 -13.93 -3.29
N PHE A 113 8.84 -13.17 -4.38
CA PHE A 113 8.72 -13.73 -5.73
C PHE A 113 10.08 -14.09 -6.32
N GLU A 114 10.07 -15.16 -7.10
CA GLU A 114 11.19 -15.54 -7.95
C GLU A 114 11.26 -14.69 -9.24
N ALA A 115 12.37 -14.86 -9.98
CA ALA A 115 12.53 -14.24 -11.29
C ALA A 115 11.42 -14.71 -12.24
N GLY A 116 10.71 -13.74 -12.85
CA GLY A 116 9.62 -14.03 -13.78
C GLY A 116 8.24 -14.26 -13.13
N GLN A 117 8.16 -14.40 -11.81
CA GLN A 117 6.87 -14.48 -11.13
C GLN A 117 6.23 -13.08 -11.00
N ASN A 118 5.00 -12.95 -11.49
CA ASN A 118 4.31 -11.67 -11.63
C ASN A 118 2.95 -11.63 -10.92
N VAL A 119 2.47 -12.75 -10.40
CA VAL A 119 1.17 -12.90 -9.75
C VAL A 119 1.38 -13.64 -8.43
N CYS A 120 0.73 -13.17 -7.36
CA CYS A 120 0.75 -13.91 -6.11
C CYS A 120 -0.20 -15.12 -6.17
N GLY A 121 0.29 -16.30 -5.81
CA GLY A 121 -0.56 -17.51 -5.72
C GLY A 121 -1.58 -17.48 -4.58
N HIS A 122 -1.44 -16.53 -3.63
CA HIS A 122 -2.29 -16.48 -2.45
C HIS A 122 -3.77 -16.25 -2.79
N TRP A 123 -4.07 -15.58 -3.90
CA TRP A 123 -5.45 -15.36 -4.35
C TRP A 123 -6.20 -16.66 -4.62
N ALA A 124 -5.55 -17.62 -5.27
CA ALA A 124 -6.14 -18.94 -5.51
C ALA A 124 -6.43 -19.68 -4.19
N VAL A 125 -5.58 -19.48 -3.18
CA VAL A 125 -5.77 -20.05 -1.84
C VAL A 125 -6.94 -19.36 -1.13
N CYS A 126 -7.04 -18.03 -1.19
CA CYS A 126 -8.15 -17.26 -0.63
C CYS A 126 -9.50 -17.66 -1.25
N ASP A 127 -9.54 -17.83 -2.57
CA ASP A 127 -10.75 -18.20 -3.30
C ASP A 127 -11.18 -19.64 -2.97
N ALA A 128 -10.23 -20.57 -2.86
CA ALA A 128 -10.50 -21.95 -2.47
C ALA A 128 -10.91 -22.09 -0.99
N CYS A 129 -10.41 -21.21 -0.12
CA CYS A 129 -10.68 -21.25 1.31
C CYS A 129 -12.16 -20.97 1.65
N GLY A 130 -12.88 -20.24 0.79
CA GLY A 130 -14.30 -19.95 0.96
C GLY A 130 -14.66 -19.06 2.17
N LEU A 131 -13.66 -18.55 2.90
CA LEU A 131 -13.86 -17.61 4.02
C LEU A 131 -14.15 -16.18 3.55
N ARG A 132 -13.94 -15.89 2.27
CA ARG A 132 -14.48 -14.69 1.61
C ARG A 132 -16.00 -14.85 1.49
N GLY A 133 -16.75 -14.21 2.40
CA GLY A 133 -18.17 -13.96 2.20
C GLY A 133 -19.17 -14.98 2.77
N SER A 134 -18.98 -15.50 3.99
CA SER A 134 -20.09 -16.18 4.68
C SER A 134 -21.28 -15.25 5.00
N ASP A 135 -21.08 -13.94 4.92
CA ASP A 135 -21.98 -12.85 5.31
C ASP A 135 -22.09 -11.74 4.25
N GLY A 136 -21.56 -11.96 3.03
CA GLY A 136 -21.54 -10.94 1.97
C GLY A 136 -20.43 -9.90 2.10
N GLY A 137 -19.47 -10.08 3.00
CA GLY A 137 -18.28 -9.24 3.12
C GLY A 137 -17.19 -9.56 2.08
N GLN A 138 -16.60 -8.53 1.48
CA GLN A 138 -15.45 -8.61 0.56
C GLN A 138 -14.12 -8.97 1.24
N PHE A 139 -14.09 -9.04 2.57
CA PHE A 139 -12.86 -9.14 3.35
C PHE A 139 -12.82 -10.44 4.16
N CYS A 140 -11.71 -11.17 4.03
CA CYS A 140 -11.35 -12.26 4.92
C CYS A 140 -10.90 -11.62 6.24
N GLY A 141 -11.49 -11.99 7.38
CA GLY A 141 -11.27 -11.32 8.68
C GLY A 141 -9.85 -11.40 9.28
N TYR A 142 -8.86 -11.81 8.50
CA TYR A 142 -7.45 -11.84 8.86
C TYR A 142 -6.75 -10.58 8.36
N VAL A 143 -5.82 -10.06 9.16
CA VAL A 143 -4.91 -9.00 8.75
C VAL A 143 -3.88 -9.58 7.76
N SER A 144 -3.37 -8.73 6.88
CA SER A 144 -2.31 -9.06 5.91
C SER A 144 -1.18 -9.87 6.56
N GLY A 145 -0.94 -11.08 6.03
CA GLY A 145 0.12 -11.99 6.47
C GLY A 145 -0.24 -12.96 7.60
N ASP A 146 -1.36 -12.74 8.30
CA ASP A 146 -1.74 -13.52 9.51
C ASP A 146 -2.71 -14.67 9.22
N CYS A 147 -3.19 -14.80 7.99
CA CYS A 147 -4.10 -15.88 7.61
C CYS A 147 -3.37 -17.24 7.72
N PRO A 148 -3.85 -18.19 8.56
CA PRO A 148 -3.19 -19.47 8.77
C PRO A 148 -3.17 -20.34 7.49
N THR A 149 -4.20 -20.24 6.66
CA THR A 149 -4.25 -20.93 5.36
C THR A 149 -3.17 -20.44 4.41
N ILE A 150 -2.95 -19.12 4.36
CA ILE A 150 -1.89 -18.51 3.54
C ILE A 150 -0.50 -18.85 4.11
N ALA A 151 -0.35 -18.86 5.44
CA ALA A 151 0.90 -19.23 6.09
C ALA A 151 1.28 -20.70 5.80
N ALA A 152 0.31 -21.62 5.87
CA ALA A 152 0.54 -23.03 5.52
C ALA A 152 0.97 -23.18 4.05
N TRP A 153 0.24 -22.56 3.12
CA TRP A 153 0.57 -22.58 1.69
C TRP A 153 1.98 -22.04 1.40
N ARG A 154 2.38 -20.95 2.05
CA ARG A 154 3.74 -20.38 1.91
C ARG A 154 4.82 -21.38 2.30
N ASN A 155 4.63 -22.07 3.42
CA ASN A 155 5.61 -23.03 3.92
C ASN A 155 5.68 -24.30 3.05
N GLU A 156 4.55 -24.77 2.53
CA GLU A 156 4.52 -25.89 1.59
C GLU A 156 5.21 -25.54 0.26
N SER A 157 5.03 -24.31 -0.22
CA SER A 157 5.66 -23.84 -1.47
C SER A 157 7.18 -23.77 -1.36
N THR A 158 7.73 -23.49 -0.17
CA THR A 158 9.18 -23.48 0.07
C THR A 158 9.79 -24.88 0.18
N ASP A 159 9.03 -25.88 0.62
CA ASP A 159 9.52 -27.26 0.78
C ASP A 159 9.55 -28.04 -0.56
N THR A 160 8.68 -27.71 -1.50
CA THR A 160 8.68 -28.34 -2.84
C THR A 160 9.93 -28.05 -3.68
N ASP A 161 10.73 -27.06 -3.31
CA ASP A 161 11.88 -26.61 -4.11
C ASP A 161 13.24 -27.18 -3.63
N MET A 162 13.29 -27.79 -2.44
CA MET A 162 14.49 -28.53 -1.98
C MET A 162 14.54 -29.99 -2.47
N GLY A 163 13.63 -30.38 -3.37
CA GLY A 163 13.45 -31.77 -3.83
C GLY A 163 13.77 -32.03 -5.31
N ARG A 164 14.34 -31.06 -6.04
CA ARG A 164 14.75 -31.24 -7.44
C ARG A 164 16.25 -30.96 -7.60
N GLU A 165 17.07 -31.93 -7.21
CA GLU A 165 18.43 -32.11 -7.74
C GLU A 165 18.41 -33.14 -8.88
#